data_AF-A0AAW8K954-F1
#
_entry.id   AF-A0AAW8K954-F1
#
_cell.length_a   1.000
_cell.length_b   1.000
_cell.length_c   1.000
_cell.angle_alpha   90.00
_cell.angle_beta   90.00
_cell.angle_gamma   90.00
#
_symmetry.space_group_name_H-M   'P 1'
#
loop_
_entity.id
_entity.type
_entity.pdbx_description
1 polymer ?
#
loop_
_entity_poly.entity_id
_entity_poly.type
_entity_poly.pdbx_seq_one_letter_code
_entity_poly.pdbx_strand_id
1 'polypeptide(L)' 'MLYKDVNLKFTHGNIYGVIGANGAGKSTLLRAISGDLEPNKGTVEMGPGERLSVLEQDHFKYDEFRVMD' A
#
# COMPACT_ATOMS: atom_id res chain seq x y z
N MET A 1 14.87 -7.74 -10.00
CA MET A 1 13.94 -8.35 -9.01
C MET A 1 13.99 -7.48 -7.77
N LEU A 2 12.90 -6.78 -7.41
CA LEU A 2 12.88 -5.78 -6.33
C LEU A 2 12.72 -6.40 -4.92
N TYR A 3 11.99 -7.52 -4.81
CA TYR A 3 11.80 -8.26 -3.56
C TYR A 3 12.12 -9.73 -3.76
N LYS A 4 12.52 -10.39 -2.67
CA LYS A 4 12.75 -11.83 -2.63
C LYS A 4 12.22 -12.38 -1.31
N ASP A 5 11.25 -13.28 -1.40
CA ASP A 5 10.68 -14.06 -0.29
C ASP A 5 10.25 -13.23 0.93
N VAL A 6 9.58 -12.10 0.68
CA VAL A 6 9.05 -11.23 1.72
C VAL A 6 7.76 -11.84 2.27
N ASN A 7 7.72 -12.05 3.59
CA ASN A 7 6.54 -12.52 4.32
C ASN A 7 6.18 -11.48 5.38
N LEU A 8 4.97 -10.94 5.31
CA LEU A 8 4.48 -9.89 6.21
C LEU A 8 3.08 -10.26 6.71
N LYS A 9 2.80 -9.94 7.97
CA LYS A 9 1.47 -10.04 8.56
C LYS A 9 1.19 -8.78 9.35
N PHE A 10 0.17 -8.03 8.94
CA PHE A 10 -0.33 -6.89 9.68
C PHE A 10 -1.35 -7.38 10.71
N THR A 11 -1.27 -6.87 11.93
CA THR A 11 -2.18 -7.23 13.01
C THR A 11 -2.81 -5.98 13.63
N HIS A 12 -4.02 -6.15 14.15
CA HIS A 12 -4.81 -5.05 14.71
C HIS A 12 -4.06 -4.32 15.84
N GLY A 13 -4.23 -3.00 15.90
CA GLY A 13 -3.64 -2.12 16.91
C GLY A 13 -2.19 -1.71 16.65
N ASN A 14 -1.55 -2.20 15.58
CA ASN A 14 -0.18 -1.87 15.24
C ASN A 14 -0.07 -0.81 14.14
N ILE A 15 0.98 0.00 14.24
CA ILE A 15 1.38 0.97 13.21
C ILE A 15 2.73 0.52 12.65
N TYR A 16 2.83 0.45 11.32
CA TYR A 16 4.01 -0.05 10.62
C TYR A 16 4.62 1.06 9.77
N GLY A 17 5.92 1.26 9.89
CA GLY A 17 6.70 2.17 9.04
C GLY A 17 7.50 1.40 8.00
N VAL A 18 7.37 1.78 6.72
CA VAL A 18 8.21 1.25 5.63
C VAL A 18 9.32 2.25 5.33
N ILE A 19 10.56 1.89 5.64
CA ILE A 19 11.74 2.76 5.50
C ILE A 19 12.77 2.18 4.53
N GLY A 20 13.64 3.04 3.98
CA GLY A 20 14.68 2.66 3.02
C GLY A 20 15.02 3.80 2.07
N ALA A 21 16.14 3.68 1.34
CA ALA A 21 16.60 4.69 0.38
C ALA A 21 15.60 4.93 -0.77
N ASN A 22 15.78 6.01 -1.51
CA ASN A 22 15.05 6.24 -2.75
C ASN A 22 15.37 5.13 -3.75
N GLY A 23 14.35 4.60 -4.43
CA GLY A 23 14.50 3.44 -5.31
C GLY A 23 14.48 2.07 -4.61
N ALA A 24 14.45 1.99 -3.28
CA ALA A 24 14.36 0.72 -2.55
C ALA A 24 13.01 -0.03 -2.70
N GLY A 25 12.07 0.52 -3.47
CA GLY A 25 10.77 -0.10 -3.74
C GLY A 25 9.66 0.24 -2.75
N LYS A 26 9.82 1.15 -1.79
CA LYS A 26 8.77 1.45 -0.78
C LYS A 26 7.37 1.67 -1.38
N SER A 27 7.25 2.56 -2.37
CA SER A 27 5.98 2.83 -3.05
C SER A 27 5.49 1.63 -3.86
N THR A 28 6.39 0.84 -4.45
CA THR A 28 6.05 -0.39 -5.17
C THR A 28 5.44 -1.44 -4.23
N LEU A 29 5.97 -1.58 -3.02
CA LEU A 29 5.44 -2.50 -2.00
C LEU A 29 4.03 -2.07 -1.58
N LEU A 30 3.84 -0.78 -1.30
CA LEU A 30 2.52 -0.26 -0.90
C LEU A 30 1.49 -0.44 -2.02
N ARG A 31 1.85 -0.21 -3.29
CA ARG A 31 0.98 -0.48 -4.44
C ARG A 31 0.65 -1.96 -4.62
N ALA A 32 1.59 -2.84 -4.31
CA ALA A 32 1.33 -4.28 -4.34
C ALA A 32 0.35 -4.71 -3.23
N ILE A 33 0.50 -4.15 -2.03
CA ILE A 33 -0.42 -4.39 -0.91
C ILE A 33 -1.81 -3.80 -1.20
N SER A 34 -1.89 -2.62 -1.84
CA SER A 34 -3.16 -1.99 -2.21
C SER A 34 -3.90 -2.66 -3.35
N GLY A 35 -3.22 -3.50 -4.13
CA GLY A 35 -3.77 -4.09 -5.36
C GLY A 35 -3.62 -3.20 -6.60
N ASP A 36 -3.04 -1.99 -6.48
CA ASP A 36 -2.74 -1.12 -7.63
C ASP A 36 -1.63 -1.70 -8.53
N LEU A 37 -0.85 -2.65 -8.00
CA LEU A 37 0.18 -3.36 -8.73
C LEU A 37 0.07 -4.86 -8.45
N GLU A 38 -0.13 -5.66 -9.50
CA GLU A 38 -0.15 -7.12 -9.36
C GLU A 38 1.27 -7.66 -9.08
N PRO A 39 1.48 -8.43 -7.99
CA PRO A 39 2.76 -9.05 -7.71
C PRO A 39 3.14 -10.08 -8.79
N ASN A 40 4.39 -10.12 -9.22
CA ASN A 40 4.83 -11.15 -10.17
C ASN A 40 4.78 -12.58 -9.60
N LYS A 41 4.84 -12.71 -8.27
CA LYS A 41 4.81 -13.97 -7.51
C LYS A 41 4.24 -13.70 -6.11
N GLY A 42 3.65 -14.73 -5.50
CA GLY A 42 3.04 -14.64 -4.18
C GLY A 42 1.64 -14.03 -4.21
N THR A 43 1.05 -13.84 -3.04
CA THR A 43 -0.31 -13.31 -2.89
C THR A 43 -0.36 -12.27 -1.78
N VAL A 44 -1.34 -11.37 -1.87
CA VAL A 44 -1.76 -10.48 -0.78
C VAL A 44 -3.20 -10.87 -0.45
N GLU A 45 -3.44 -11.19 0.81
CA GLU A 45 -4.74 -11.69 1.27
C GLU A 45 -5.27 -10.80 2.39
N MET A 46 -6.56 -10.49 2.34
CA MET A 46 -7.27 -9.78 3.41
C MET A 46 -8.24 -10.73 4.11
N GLY A 47 -8.40 -10.55 5.41
CA GLY A 47 -9.36 -11.31 6.20
C GLY A 47 -10.82 -10.99 5.84
N PRO A 48 -11.77 -11.87 6.19
CA PRO A 48 -13.19 -11.63 5.94
C PRO A 48 -13.67 -10.32 6.56
N GLY A 49 -14.24 -9.44 5.71
CA GLY A 49 -14.78 -8.16 6.14
C GLY A 49 -13.74 -7.06 6.38
N GLU A 50 -12.45 -7.34 6.17
CA GLU A 50 -11.41 -6.30 6.23
C GLU A 50 -11.50 -5.37 5.01
N ARG A 51 -11.21 -4.09 5.24
CA ARG A 51 -11.13 -3.07 4.19
C ARG A 51 -9.76 -2.43 4.22
N LEU A 52 -9.15 -2.33 3.04
CA LEU A 52 -7.96 -1.51 2.83
C LEU A 52 -8.38 -0.15 2.25
N SER A 53 -7.74 0.91 2.72
CA SER A 53 -7.88 2.25 2.16
C SER A 53 -6.50 2.86 2.05
N VAL A 54 -6.28 3.59 0.96
CA VAL A 54 -4.97 4.12 0.58
C VAL A 54 -5.09 5.62 0.46
N LEU A 55 -4.11 6.33 1.02
CA LEU A 55 -3.91 7.74 0.75
C LEU A 55 -2.83 7.85 -0.33
N GLU A 56 -3.20 8.34 -1.50
CA GLU A 56 -2.28 8.52 -2.61
C GLU A 56 -1.32 9.70 -2.37
N GLN A 57 -0.17 9.68 -3.05
CA GLN A 57 0.81 10.76 -2.98
C GLN A 57 0.43 11.97 -3.82
N ASP A 58 -0.59 11.88 -4.67
CA ASP A 58 -1.05 13.02 -5.45
C ASP A 58 -1.98 13.88 -4.60
N HIS A 59 -1.42 14.95 -4.06
CA HIS A 59 -2.13 15.87 -3.19
C HIS A 59 -3.11 16.76 -3.97
N PHE A 60 -2.97 16.87 -5.30
CA PHE A 60 -3.76 17.78 -6.13
C PHE A 60 -4.94 17.09 -6.82
N LYS A 61 -5.03 15.76 -6.71
CA LYS A 61 -6.01 14.92 -7.39
C LYS A 61 -7.46 15.38 -7.21
N TYR A 62 -7.76 16.06 -6.11
CA TYR A 62 -9.10 16.48 -5.74
C TYR A 62 -9.26 17.99 -5.54
N ASP A 63 -8.32 18.81 -6.03
CA ASP A 63 -8.35 20.27 -5.83
C ASP A 63 -9.62 20.94 -6.39
N GLU A 64 -10.22 20.36 -7.41
CA GLU A 64 -11.45 20.87 -8.02
C GLU A 64 -12.73 20.48 -7.24
N PHE A 65 -12.61 19.59 -6.24
CA PHE A 65 -13.74 19.10 -5.46
C PHE A 65 -13.86 19.85 -4.13
N ARG A 66 -15.08 20.26 -3.79
CA ARG A 66 -15.38 20.82 -2.47
C ARG A 66 -15.66 19.70 -1.48
N VAL A 67 -15.14 19.83 -0.26
CA VAL A 67 -15.25 18.80 0.79
C VAL A 67 -16.69 18.61 1.26
N MET A 68 -17.45 19.71 1.34
CA MET A 68 -18.86 19.70 1.72
C MET A 68 -19.58 20.77 0.91
N ASP A 69 -20.55 20.35 0.08
CA ASP A 69 -21.67 21.15 -0.44
C ASP A 69 -22.97 20.39 -0.09
#